data_AF-A0A2X1JZI6-F1
#
_entry.id   AF-A0A2X1JZI6-F1
#
_cell.length_a   1.000
_cell.length_b   1.000
_cell.length_c   1.000
_cell.angle_alpha   90.00
_cell.angle_beta   90.00
_cell.angle_gamma   90.00
#
_symmetry.space_group_name_H-M   'P 1'
#
loop_
_entity.id
_entity.type
_entity.pdbx_description
1 polymer ?
#
loop_
_entity_poly.entity_id
_entity_poly.type
_entity_poly.pdbx_seq_one_letter_code
_entity_poly.pdbx_strand_id
1 'polypeptide(L)'
;MRLTKNTDAVLPWLAKDIAVVFPPEVVHTTLSHRRFPGVPVQQADKLTQLRRLACSVSQRDNKTATFDFSACSLEWQNTVAQAISQIDGLKTTQLPSPVMAVLTALEMKCTRYKVREDVMDQIVQEGGLEYATDVIIHLQQIDIEWDYANNVIIILPSGIAPSYLEQYSRFELRLRKHLSLTEESLWQKCAQKLIAAIPHIPEWRQPLIALLLPEKPEIAHEIAQRLLGQKKLPSLEWLKIVATDEHILASLEKYHEPYAIFDDYYCGAIWSATVLQEQGVAALPRFAPYAASDYCADVLRHINHPFALTLLIRVAGQTKRCHDRMTKAIAAFPHAAMAALTELLGQKEENSWRIMLMTMLISQPALAEQVIPWLSTPAVAVLKSCQQQLTQPSKPCQRRSTASRSSLPSLAFEKEKNRRFRCWI
;
A
#
# COMPACT_ATOMS: atom_id res chain seq x y z
N MET A 1 -28.39 -29.10 20.78
CA MET A 1 -27.46 -30.06 20.16
C MET A 1 -26.59 -29.30 19.17
N ARG A 2 -25.47 -28.72 19.64
CA ARG A 2 -24.52 -27.99 18.78
C ARG A 2 -23.66 -29.03 18.08
N LEU A 3 -23.80 -29.13 16.75
CA LEU A 3 -22.86 -29.89 15.94
C LEU A 3 -21.51 -29.17 16.01
N THR A 4 -20.60 -29.78 16.74
CA THR A 4 -19.17 -29.49 16.74
C THR A 4 -18.67 -29.49 15.29
N LYS A 5 -18.16 -28.34 14.84
CA LYS A 5 -17.41 -28.24 13.59
C LYS A 5 -16.28 -29.27 13.64
N ASN A 6 -16.21 -30.08 12.58
CA ASN A 6 -15.18 -31.08 12.37
C ASN A 6 -13.80 -30.42 12.49
N THR A 7 -13.07 -30.70 13.57
CA THR A 7 -11.86 -29.99 13.99
C THR A 7 -10.59 -30.39 13.23
N ASP A 8 -10.68 -31.29 12.24
CA ASP A 8 -9.53 -31.79 11.47
C ASP A 8 -9.46 -31.30 10.02
N ALA A 9 -10.36 -30.40 9.59
CA ALA A 9 -10.32 -29.85 8.24
C ALA A 9 -9.30 -28.71 8.14
N VAL A 10 -8.22 -28.91 7.38
CA VAL A 10 -7.22 -27.87 7.07
C VAL A 10 -7.83 -26.87 6.08
N LEU A 11 -7.72 -25.57 6.41
CA LEU A 11 -8.20 -24.49 5.54
C LEU A 11 -7.41 -24.48 4.21
N PRO A 12 -8.06 -24.53 3.02
CA PRO A 12 -7.35 -24.58 1.73
C PRO A 12 -6.62 -23.29 1.33
N TRP A 13 -6.78 -22.23 2.13
CA TRP A 13 -6.27 -20.89 1.87
C TRP A 13 -5.76 -20.25 3.17
N LEU A 14 -5.14 -19.07 3.05
CA LEU A 14 -4.53 -18.37 4.18
C LEU A 14 -5.55 -18.08 5.28
N ALA A 15 -5.23 -18.46 6.51
CA ALA A 15 -6.05 -18.14 7.68
C ALA A 15 -5.87 -16.67 8.11
N LYS A 16 -6.84 -16.15 8.87
CA LYS A 16 -6.85 -14.75 9.32
C LYS A 16 -5.59 -14.32 10.08
N ASP A 17 -5.03 -15.25 10.86
CA ASP A 17 -3.95 -14.94 11.80
C ASP A 17 -2.55 -15.19 11.23
N ILE A 18 -2.45 -15.51 9.93
CA ILE A 18 -1.19 -15.79 9.26
C ILE A 18 -0.69 -14.53 8.56
N ALA A 19 0.55 -14.13 8.88
CA ALA A 19 1.26 -13.09 8.17
C ALA A 19 1.47 -13.49 6.70
N VAL A 20 1.17 -12.57 5.77
CA VAL A 20 1.39 -12.82 4.35
C VAL A 20 2.81 -12.40 3.98
N VAL A 21 3.65 -13.35 3.62
CA VAL A 21 5.04 -13.11 3.18
C VAL A 21 5.12 -13.30 1.67
N PHE A 22 5.60 -12.27 0.97
CA PHE A 22 5.79 -12.30 -0.47
C PHE A 22 7.24 -12.67 -0.81
N PRO A 23 7.46 -13.42 -1.89
CA PRO A 23 8.81 -13.65 -2.39
C PRO A 23 9.37 -12.36 -3.03
N PRO A 24 10.70 -12.15 -3.06
CA PRO A 24 11.32 -10.90 -3.52
C PRO A 24 10.98 -10.50 -4.96
N GLU A 25 10.64 -11.48 -5.81
CA GLU A 25 10.22 -11.26 -7.20
C GLU A 25 8.85 -10.59 -7.30
N VAL A 26 8.04 -10.68 -6.24
CA VAL A 26 6.72 -10.04 -6.16
C VAL A 26 6.83 -8.69 -5.48
N VAL A 27 7.44 -8.65 -4.29
CA VAL A 27 7.76 -7.41 -3.59
C VAL A 27 9.15 -7.54 -2.96
N HIS A 28 10.06 -6.67 -3.37
CA HIS A 28 11.47 -6.73 -2.95
C HIS A 28 11.70 -6.36 -1.48
N THR A 29 10.77 -5.66 -0.82
CA THR A 29 10.88 -5.26 0.58
C THR A 29 9.54 -4.85 1.21
N THR A 30 9.46 -4.90 2.53
CA THR A 30 8.39 -4.32 3.34
C THR A 30 8.95 -3.34 4.36
N LEU A 31 8.11 -2.48 4.95
CA LEU A 31 8.53 -1.73 6.14
C LEU A 31 8.76 -2.69 7.31
N SER A 32 9.69 -2.33 8.18
CA SER A 32 10.04 -3.16 9.34
C SER A 32 9.04 -3.00 10.49
N HIS A 33 8.88 -4.06 11.26
CA HIS A 33 8.07 -4.10 12.48
C HIS A 33 8.85 -4.91 13.51
N ARG A 34 8.71 -4.64 14.81
CA ARG A 34 9.34 -5.46 15.88
C ARG A 34 9.05 -6.97 15.78
N ARG A 35 7.91 -7.39 15.19
CA ARG A 35 7.63 -8.81 14.90
C ARG A 35 8.37 -9.35 13.68
N PHE A 36 8.69 -8.47 12.73
CA PHE A 36 9.36 -8.77 11.46
C PHE A 36 10.46 -7.72 11.20
N PRO A 37 11.52 -7.68 12.05
CA PRO A 37 12.46 -6.57 12.02
C PRO A 37 13.36 -6.61 10.78
N GLY A 38 13.40 -7.73 10.05
CA GLY A 38 14.24 -7.92 8.87
C GLY A 38 15.74 -8.00 9.20
N VAL A 39 16.58 -7.77 8.21
CA VAL A 39 18.05 -7.85 8.37
C VAL A 39 18.60 -6.72 9.26
N PRO A 40 19.62 -6.95 10.10
CA PRO A 40 20.27 -5.87 10.85
C PRO A 40 20.77 -4.74 9.93
N VAL A 41 20.80 -3.53 10.46
CA VAL A 41 21.37 -2.38 9.75
C VAL A 41 22.89 -2.53 9.69
N GLN A 42 23.46 -2.46 8.48
CA GLN A 42 24.91 -2.45 8.30
C GLN A 42 25.49 -1.11 8.77
N GLN A 43 26.71 -1.13 9.30
CA GLN A 43 27.38 0.11 9.69
C GLN A 43 27.60 1.00 8.46
N ALA A 44 27.21 2.26 8.56
CA ALA A 44 27.43 3.24 7.51
C ALA A 44 28.92 3.62 7.44
N ASP A 45 29.41 3.91 6.23
CA ASP A 45 30.75 4.47 6.04
C ASP A 45 30.77 5.93 6.53
N LYS A 46 31.40 6.15 7.69
CA LYS A 46 31.30 7.36 8.53
C LYS A 46 31.67 8.68 7.84
N LEU A 47 32.43 8.71 6.74
CA LEU A 47 32.99 9.97 6.23
C LEU A 47 32.43 10.42 4.87
N THR A 48 31.86 9.50 4.08
CA THR A 48 31.59 9.75 2.65
C THR A 48 30.18 10.31 2.40
N GLN A 49 29.21 10.02 3.26
CA GLN A 49 27.79 10.28 3.01
C GLN A 49 27.32 11.66 3.48
N LEU A 50 27.82 12.15 4.63
CA LEU A 50 27.60 13.52 5.12
C LEU A 50 28.32 14.58 4.27
N ARG A 51 29.54 14.28 3.79
CA ARG A 51 30.28 15.21 2.91
C ARG A 51 29.63 15.34 1.53
N ARG A 52 28.90 14.33 1.07
CA ARG A 52 28.07 14.45 -0.14
C ARG A 52 26.82 15.28 0.11
N LEU A 53 26.28 15.24 1.33
CA LEU A 53 25.14 16.05 1.76
C LEU A 53 25.48 17.55 1.83
N ALA A 54 26.69 17.84 2.27
CA ALA A 54 27.32 19.15 2.21
C ALA A 54 27.42 19.73 0.79
N CYS A 55 28.12 19.02 -0.11
CA CYS A 55 28.44 19.54 -1.43
C CYS A 55 27.25 19.58 -2.42
N SER A 56 26.25 18.72 -2.24
CA SER A 56 25.10 18.61 -3.14
C SER A 56 24.16 19.82 -3.05
N VAL A 57 24.00 20.38 -1.85
CA VAL A 57 23.11 21.52 -1.56
C VAL A 57 23.77 22.84 -1.97
N SER A 58 25.08 23.00 -1.78
CA SER A 58 25.79 24.26 -2.08
C SER A 58 26.08 24.48 -3.58
N GLN A 59 26.14 23.42 -4.40
CA GLN A 59 26.60 23.51 -5.80
C GLN A 59 25.64 22.94 -6.87
N ARG A 60 24.34 22.80 -6.58
CA ARG A 60 23.41 22.26 -7.58
C ARG A 60 23.41 23.15 -8.84
N ASP A 61 23.65 22.51 -9.99
CA ASP A 61 23.77 23.15 -11.31
C ASP A 61 24.91 24.19 -11.42
N ASN A 62 26.02 23.98 -10.70
CA ASN A 62 27.23 24.82 -10.69
C ASN A 62 26.98 26.28 -10.27
N LYS A 63 25.90 26.55 -9.55
CA LYS A 63 25.58 27.87 -8.98
C LYS A 63 25.43 27.75 -7.47
N THR A 64 25.98 28.72 -6.75
CA THR A 64 25.75 28.85 -5.31
C THR A 64 24.27 29.13 -5.07
N ALA A 65 23.61 28.26 -4.32
CA ALA A 65 22.22 28.48 -3.90
C ALA A 65 22.15 29.61 -2.86
N THR A 66 21.13 30.46 -2.96
CA THR A 66 20.78 31.41 -1.90
C THR A 66 19.67 30.82 -1.03
N PHE A 67 19.59 31.24 0.22
CA PHE A 67 18.63 30.73 1.19
C PHE A 67 17.71 31.85 1.66
N ASP A 68 16.40 31.64 1.61
CA ASP A 68 15.40 32.46 2.27
C ASP A 68 14.74 31.66 3.37
N PHE A 69 14.80 32.19 4.59
CA PHE A 69 14.15 31.62 5.77
C PHE A 69 13.50 32.71 6.61
N SER A 70 13.20 33.87 5.99
CA SER A 70 12.60 35.02 6.66
C SER A 70 11.20 34.75 7.21
N ALA A 71 10.49 33.79 6.61
CA ALA A 71 9.17 33.33 7.07
C ALA A 71 9.22 32.47 8.35
N CYS A 72 10.39 31.99 8.74
CA CYS A 72 10.56 31.20 9.97
C CYS A 72 10.57 32.09 11.21
N SER A 73 10.22 31.51 12.37
CA SER A 73 10.42 32.17 13.68
C SER A 73 11.91 32.47 13.93
N LEU A 74 12.23 33.43 14.80
CA LEU A 74 13.63 33.80 15.11
C LEU A 74 14.49 32.61 15.57
N GLU A 75 13.92 31.69 16.36
CA GLU A 75 14.59 30.46 16.78
C GLU A 75 14.98 29.58 15.59
N TRP A 76 14.04 29.39 14.65
CA TRP A 76 14.28 28.64 13.43
C TRP A 76 15.23 29.37 12.47
N GLN A 77 15.18 30.71 12.40
CA GLN A 77 16.15 31.48 11.61
C GLN A 77 17.59 31.26 12.12
N ASN A 78 17.80 31.29 13.43
CA ASN A 78 19.10 31.00 14.04
C ASN A 78 19.55 29.55 13.78
N THR A 79 18.63 28.60 13.91
CA THR A 79 18.87 27.17 13.61
C THR A 79 19.28 26.96 12.16
N VAL A 80 18.56 27.58 11.23
CA VAL A 80 18.82 27.49 9.79
C VAL A 80 20.16 28.14 9.44
N ALA A 81 20.46 29.32 9.98
CA ALA A 81 21.75 29.98 9.79
C ALA A 81 22.90 29.11 10.31
N GLN A 82 22.73 28.46 11.47
CA GLN A 82 23.70 27.51 11.99
C GLN A 82 23.85 26.30 11.04
N ALA A 83 22.76 25.71 10.56
CA ALA A 83 22.81 24.61 9.61
C ALA A 83 23.55 24.99 8.32
N ILE A 84 23.24 26.14 7.73
CA ILE A 84 23.90 26.65 6.52
C ILE A 84 25.40 26.82 6.74
N SER A 85 25.82 27.33 7.90
CA SER A 85 27.25 27.48 8.23
C SER A 85 28.02 26.15 8.30
N GLN A 86 27.31 25.04 8.53
CA GLN A 86 27.89 23.70 8.62
C GLN A 86 27.90 22.96 7.29
N ILE A 87 27.20 23.45 6.25
CA ILE A 87 27.05 22.76 4.96
C ILE A 87 28.41 22.34 4.42
N ASP A 88 29.33 23.26 4.12
CA ASP A 88 30.61 22.89 3.48
C ASP A 88 31.65 22.24 4.43
N GLY A 89 31.33 22.16 5.72
CA GLY A 89 32.29 21.79 6.78
C GLY A 89 31.85 20.64 7.67
N LEU A 90 30.79 19.90 7.33
CA LEU A 90 30.19 18.91 8.21
C LEU A 90 31.15 17.78 8.60
N LYS A 91 31.49 17.67 9.88
CA LYS A 91 32.41 16.66 10.44
C LYS A 91 31.73 15.58 11.27
N THR A 92 30.50 15.80 11.71
CA THR A 92 29.74 14.91 12.59
C THR A 92 28.24 15.14 12.43
N THR A 93 27.44 14.11 12.71
CA THR A 93 25.98 14.22 12.87
C THR A 93 25.54 14.68 14.26
N GLN A 94 26.45 14.80 15.24
CA GLN A 94 26.12 15.19 16.62
C GLN A 94 25.92 16.70 16.79
N LEU A 95 25.22 17.34 15.86
CA LEU A 95 24.79 18.73 15.98
C LEU A 95 23.49 18.79 16.82
N PRO A 96 23.02 19.98 17.26
CA PRO A 96 21.68 20.08 17.81
C PRO A 96 20.65 19.46 16.84
N SER A 97 19.68 18.69 17.35
CA SER A 97 18.73 17.98 16.48
C SER A 97 17.94 18.87 15.50
N PRO A 98 17.57 20.14 15.83
CA PRO A 98 16.96 21.04 14.85
C PRO A 98 17.90 21.37 13.68
N VAL A 99 19.19 21.51 13.96
CA VAL A 99 20.22 21.80 12.95
C VAL A 99 20.39 20.60 12.01
N MET A 100 20.44 19.38 12.54
CA MET A 100 20.47 18.17 11.70
C MET A 100 19.17 17.97 10.92
N ALA A 101 18.02 18.36 11.47
CA ALA A 101 16.76 18.31 10.75
C ALA A 101 16.79 19.22 9.51
N VAL A 102 17.30 20.45 9.63
CA VAL A 102 17.49 21.37 8.47
C VAL A 102 18.44 20.76 7.44
N LEU A 103 19.61 20.28 7.87
CA LEU A 103 20.59 19.66 6.96
C LEU A 103 20.00 18.45 6.22
N THR A 104 19.22 17.63 6.91
CA THR A 104 18.58 16.47 6.29
C THR A 104 17.43 16.86 5.37
N ALA A 105 16.62 17.84 5.75
CA ALA A 105 15.57 18.38 4.89
C ALA A 105 16.17 18.89 3.57
N LEU A 106 17.26 19.66 3.65
CA LEU A 106 17.98 20.18 2.48
C LEU A 106 18.46 19.02 1.60
N GLU A 107 19.02 17.97 2.17
CA GLU A 107 19.41 16.79 1.38
C GLU A 107 18.22 16.18 0.64
N MET A 108 17.12 15.95 1.35
CA MET A 108 15.95 15.25 0.83
C MET A 108 15.27 16.03 -0.30
N LYS A 109 15.22 17.36 -0.18
CA LYS A 109 14.45 18.25 -1.06
C LYS A 109 15.30 18.92 -2.13
N CYS A 110 16.57 19.19 -1.81
CA CYS A 110 17.49 19.93 -2.66
C CYS A 110 18.49 19.04 -3.40
N THR A 111 18.42 17.71 -3.31
CA THR A 111 19.25 16.81 -4.14
C THR A 111 18.45 15.97 -5.12
N ARG A 112 19.15 15.43 -6.14
CA ARG A 112 18.55 14.51 -7.12
C ARG A 112 18.48 13.06 -6.61
N TYR A 113 19.12 12.74 -5.49
CA TYR A 113 19.22 11.36 -4.97
C TYR A 113 18.13 11.10 -3.93
N LYS A 114 17.01 10.49 -4.36
CA LYS A 114 15.80 10.30 -3.55
C LYS A 114 15.84 9.15 -2.53
N VAL A 115 17.00 8.52 -2.31
CA VAL A 115 17.13 7.36 -1.39
C VAL A 115 18.36 7.55 -0.51
N ARG A 116 18.15 8.13 0.68
CA ARG A 116 19.19 8.43 1.66
C ARG A 116 18.95 7.72 3.01
N GLU A 117 18.57 6.44 2.95
CA GLU A 117 18.44 5.59 4.15
C GLU A 117 19.76 5.51 4.94
N ASP A 118 20.88 5.60 4.22
CA ASP A 118 22.24 5.63 4.73
C ASP A 118 22.51 6.78 5.71
N VAL A 119 21.92 7.96 5.48
CA VAL A 119 22.06 9.12 6.37
C VAL A 119 21.39 8.85 7.72
N MET A 120 20.22 8.22 7.73
CA MET A 120 19.55 7.85 8.99
C MET A 120 20.39 6.83 9.76
N ASP A 121 20.93 5.83 9.06
CA ASP A 121 21.79 4.80 9.64
C ASP A 121 23.02 5.44 10.30
N GLN A 122 23.63 6.43 9.66
CA GLN A 122 24.75 7.19 10.20
C GLN A 122 24.37 8.05 11.42
N ILE A 123 23.24 8.78 11.36
CA ILE A 123 22.75 9.59 12.49
C ILE A 123 22.54 8.71 13.73
N VAL A 124 21.95 7.51 13.56
CA VAL A 124 21.78 6.56 14.67
C VAL A 124 23.12 6.03 15.16
N GLN A 125 24.05 5.71 14.26
CA GLN A 125 25.37 5.17 14.62
C GLN A 125 26.22 6.15 15.44
N GLU A 126 26.14 7.46 15.16
CA GLU A 126 26.93 8.49 15.83
C GLU A 126 26.21 9.15 17.02
N GLY A 127 24.93 9.50 16.86
CA GLY A 127 24.14 10.21 17.87
C GLY A 127 23.25 9.32 18.74
N GLY A 128 23.03 8.06 18.33
CA GLY A 128 22.09 7.15 18.98
C GLY A 128 20.65 7.31 18.50
N LEU A 129 19.82 6.32 18.79
CA LEU A 129 18.43 6.26 18.31
C LEU A 129 17.52 7.33 18.95
N GLU A 130 17.73 7.67 20.23
CA GLU A 130 16.96 8.74 20.88
C GLU A 130 17.20 10.09 20.21
N TYR A 131 18.44 10.36 19.80
CA TYR A 131 18.80 11.57 19.06
C TYR A 131 18.21 11.58 17.65
N ALA A 132 18.29 10.47 16.91
CA ALA A 132 17.68 10.35 15.59
C ALA A 132 16.16 10.57 15.63
N THR A 133 15.52 10.13 16.72
CA THR A 133 14.09 10.38 16.98
C THR A 133 13.81 11.87 17.13
N ASP A 134 14.64 12.60 17.89
CA ASP A 134 14.52 14.05 18.02
C ASP A 134 14.71 14.75 16.67
N VAL A 135 15.66 14.31 15.83
CA VAL A 135 15.86 14.85 14.46
C VAL A 135 14.58 14.70 13.63
N ILE A 136 13.91 13.54 13.66
CA ILE A 136 12.66 13.34 12.93
C ILE A 136 11.54 14.23 13.44
N ILE A 137 11.41 14.41 14.75
CA ILE A 137 10.42 15.32 15.34
C ILE A 137 10.62 16.75 14.85
N HIS A 138 11.86 17.24 14.86
CA HIS A 138 12.19 18.58 14.39
C HIS A 138 12.01 18.73 12.86
N LEU A 139 12.28 17.66 12.10
CA LEU A 139 12.05 17.64 10.65
C LEU A 139 10.57 17.88 10.31
N GLN A 140 9.64 17.42 11.16
CA GLN A 140 8.21 17.65 10.96
C GLN A 140 7.78 19.11 11.17
N GLN A 141 8.68 20.01 11.62
CA GLN A 141 8.37 21.41 11.90
C GLN A 141 8.75 22.35 10.74
N ILE A 142 9.56 21.90 9.79
CA ILE A 142 10.05 22.70 8.67
C ILE A 142 9.68 22.07 7.33
N ASP A 143 9.54 22.89 6.30
CA ASP A 143 9.45 22.44 4.91
C ASP A 143 10.42 23.23 4.03
N ILE A 144 10.70 22.70 2.84
CA ILE A 144 11.60 23.30 1.88
C ILE A 144 10.93 23.37 0.52
N GLU A 145 10.94 24.57 -0.03
CA GLU A 145 10.54 24.86 -1.40
C GLU A 145 11.74 25.35 -2.20
N TRP A 146 11.66 25.20 -3.52
CA TRP A 146 12.69 25.66 -4.44
C TRP A 146 12.09 26.65 -5.42
N ASP A 147 12.56 27.91 -5.39
CA ASP A 147 12.33 28.88 -6.45
C ASP A 147 13.36 28.68 -7.56
N TYR A 148 12.95 27.93 -8.59
CA TYR A 148 13.84 27.57 -9.69
C TYR A 148 14.20 28.77 -10.56
N ALA A 149 13.35 29.79 -10.63
CA ALA A 149 13.60 30.96 -11.46
C ALA A 149 14.71 31.82 -10.87
N ASN A 150 14.72 31.98 -9.54
CA ASN A 150 15.68 32.82 -8.82
C ASN A 150 16.84 32.03 -8.21
N ASN A 151 16.82 30.69 -8.29
CA ASN A 151 17.79 29.80 -7.66
C ASN A 151 17.87 29.99 -6.13
N VAL A 152 16.71 30.16 -5.50
CA VAL A 152 16.56 30.36 -4.05
C VAL A 152 15.96 29.10 -3.43
N ILE A 153 16.58 28.60 -2.37
CA ILE A 153 16.02 27.57 -1.49
C ILE A 153 15.26 28.28 -0.38
N ILE A 154 13.96 28.02 -0.27
CA ILE A 154 13.07 28.66 0.70
C ILE A 154 12.78 27.66 1.81
N ILE A 155 13.09 28.02 3.05
CA ILE A 155 12.81 27.21 4.24
C ILE A 155 11.62 27.83 4.98
N LEU A 156 10.57 27.05 5.14
CA LEU A 156 9.27 27.49 5.66
C LEU A 156 8.92 26.74 6.95
N PRO A 157 8.14 27.34 7.85
CA PRO A 157 7.45 26.57 8.88
C PRO A 157 6.40 25.66 8.23
N SER A 158 6.38 24.39 8.61
CA SER A 158 5.46 23.37 8.07
C SER A 158 4.00 23.50 8.53
N GLY A 159 3.63 24.62 9.16
CA GLY A 159 2.28 24.86 9.69
C GLY A 159 1.18 24.87 8.62
N ILE A 160 1.54 25.07 7.36
CA ILE A 160 0.64 25.02 6.20
C ILE A 160 1.02 23.82 5.34
N ALA A 161 0.02 23.01 4.96
CA ALA A 161 0.24 21.89 4.05
C ALA A 161 0.57 22.40 2.64
N PRO A 162 1.53 21.79 1.93
CA PRO A 162 1.85 22.16 0.57
C PRO A 162 0.65 21.94 -0.37
N SER A 163 0.64 22.65 -1.49
CA SER A 163 -0.39 22.50 -2.54
C SER A 163 -0.25 21.20 -3.34
N TYR A 164 0.88 20.50 -3.21
CA TYR A 164 1.20 19.23 -3.84
C TYR A 164 1.13 18.07 -2.84
N LEU A 165 1.13 16.84 -3.34
CA LEU A 165 1.14 15.63 -2.52
C LEU A 165 2.55 15.27 -2.10
N GLU A 166 2.84 15.44 -0.82
CA GLU A 166 4.13 15.09 -0.23
C GLU A 166 4.13 13.62 0.22
N GLN A 167 5.01 12.82 -0.36
CA GLN A 167 5.27 11.45 0.10
C GLN A 167 6.33 11.46 1.20
N TYR A 168 6.18 10.56 2.17
CA TYR A 168 7.21 10.34 3.17
C TYR A 168 8.48 9.79 2.53
N SER A 169 9.60 10.39 2.89
CA SER A 169 10.88 9.98 2.34
C SER A 169 11.31 8.63 2.92
N ARG A 170 12.18 7.93 2.17
CA ARG A 170 12.83 6.73 2.67
C ARG A 170 13.73 7.02 3.88
N PHE A 171 14.24 8.25 4.01
CA PHE A 171 14.98 8.69 5.20
C PHE A 171 14.08 8.68 6.45
N GLU A 172 12.91 9.31 6.38
CA GLU A 172 11.99 9.37 7.52
C GLU A 172 11.52 7.97 7.93
N LEU A 173 11.09 7.18 6.95
CA LEU A 173 10.62 5.82 7.19
C LEU A 173 11.75 4.88 7.63
N ARG A 174 13.03 5.23 7.39
CA ARG A 174 14.17 4.45 7.88
C ARG A 174 14.26 4.45 9.42
N LEU A 175 13.72 5.46 10.12
CA LEU A 175 13.68 5.42 11.58
C LEU A 175 12.91 4.18 12.09
N ARG A 176 11.83 3.80 11.40
CA ARG A 176 11.03 2.60 11.73
C ARG A 176 11.88 1.33 11.75
N LYS A 177 12.88 1.21 10.87
CA LYS A 177 13.85 0.11 10.86
C LYS A 177 14.61 0.02 12.17
N HIS A 178 15.18 1.13 12.62
CA HIS A 178 15.96 1.18 13.86
C HIS A 178 15.09 0.92 15.10
N LEU A 179 13.88 1.48 15.12
CA LEU A 179 12.88 1.19 16.17
C LEU A 179 12.51 -0.30 16.23
N SER A 180 12.44 -0.97 15.07
CA SER A 180 12.11 -2.40 15.03
C SER A 180 13.20 -3.31 15.60
N LEU A 181 14.47 -2.87 15.54
CA LEU A 181 15.65 -3.67 15.93
C LEU A 181 16.11 -3.42 17.37
N THR A 182 15.68 -2.31 17.98
CA THR A 182 16.17 -1.91 19.30
C THR A 182 15.51 -2.68 20.44
N GLU A 183 16.15 -2.68 21.61
CA GLU A 183 15.62 -3.25 22.85
C GLU A 183 14.36 -2.51 23.36
N GLU A 184 13.54 -3.19 24.15
CA GLU A 184 12.24 -2.68 24.60
C GLU A 184 12.34 -1.35 25.37
N SER A 185 13.31 -1.22 26.28
CA SER A 185 13.54 0.00 27.07
C SER A 185 13.78 1.22 26.18
N LEU A 186 14.67 1.08 25.19
CA LEU A 186 15.02 2.16 24.27
C LEU A 186 13.86 2.44 23.29
N TRP A 187 13.17 1.40 22.82
CA TRP A 187 11.97 1.56 21.99
C TRP A 187 10.89 2.38 22.70
N GLN A 188 10.55 2.04 23.95
CA GLN A 188 9.55 2.76 24.74
C GLN A 188 9.88 4.24 24.90
N LYS A 189 11.15 4.58 25.15
CA LYS A 189 11.61 5.98 25.23
C LYS A 189 11.38 6.73 23.92
N CYS A 190 11.82 6.17 22.80
CA CYS A 190 11.64 6.78 21.47
C CYS A 190 10.16 6.90 21.10
N ALA A 191 9.36 5.86 21.36
CA ALA A 191 7.92 5.88 21.13
C ALA A 191 7.24 6.98 21.95
N GLN A 192 7.60 7.12 23.24
CA GLN A 192 7.05 8.18 24.10
C GLN A 192 7.40 9.58 23.60
N LYS A 193 8.63 9.80 23.12
CA LYS A 193 9.04 11.08 22.50
C LYS A 193 8.19 11.40 21.26
N LEU A 194 8.03 10.43 20.37
CA LEU A 194 7.23 10.58 19.15
C LEU A 194 5.76 10.90 19.47
N ILE A 195 5.16 10.16 20.41
CA ILE A 195 3.78 10.36 20.86
C ILE A 195 3.61 11.75 21.49
N ALA A 196 4.51 12.13 22.40
CA ALA A 196 4.46 13.43 23.08
C ALA A 196 4.61 14.62 22.09
N ALA A 197 5.26 14.41 20.96
CA ALA A 197 5.42 15.44 19.92
C ALA A 197 4.16 15.66 19.05
N ILE A 198 3.23 14.69 18.98
CA ILE A 198 2.06 14.75 18.08
C ILE A 198 1.27 16.08 18.19
N PRO A 199 0.94 16.60 19.40
CA PRO A 199 0.19 17.86 19.51
C PRO A 199 0.91 19.09 18.94
N HIS A 200 2.23 19.01 18.82
CA HIS A 200 3.09 20.07 18.31
C HIS A 200 3.44 19.90 16.83
N ILE A 201 3.13 18.74 16.22
CA ILE A 201 3.35 18.47 14.80
C ILE A 201 2.12 18.96 14.00
N PRO A 202 2.31 19.64 12.85
CA PRO A 202 1.20 20.03 11.98
C PRO A 202 0.31 18.84 11.62
N GLU A 203 -1.01 19.03 11.65
CA GLU A 203 -2.01 17.97 11.49
C GLU A 203 -1.77 17.08 10.26
N TRP A 204 -1.32 17.67 9.15
CA TRP A 204 -1.08 16.95 7.90
C TRP A 204 0.18 16.06 7.94
N ARG A 205 1.12 16.30 8.87
CA ARG A 205 2.34 15.49 9.09
C ARG A 205 2.21 14.44 10.18
N GLN A 206 1.20 14.57 11.05
CA GLN A 206 0.96 13.61 12.15
C GLN A 206 0.86 12.13 11.72
N PRO A 207 0.32 11.76 10.53
CA PRO A 207 0.28 10.35 10.11
C PRO A 207 1.65 9.65 10.05
N LEU A 208 2.76 10.37 9.86
CA LEU A 208 4.10 9.79 9.92
C LEU A 208 4.36 9.12 11.26
N ILE A 209 3.95 9.74 12.36
CA ILE A 209 4.20 9.22 13.71
C ILE A 209 3.53 7.86 13.89
N ALA A 210 2.29 7.71 13.39
CA ALA A 210 1.60 6.43 13.39
C ALA A 210 2.32 5.39 12.51
N LEU A 211 2.84 5.79 11.34
CA LEU A 211 3.62 4.91 10.47
C LEU A 211 4.93 4.43 11.11
N LEU A 212 5.56 5.25 11.95
CA LEU A 212 6.82 4.90 12.63
C LEU A 212 6.63 3.91 13.80
N LEU A 213 5.40 3.81 14.30
CA LEU A 213 5.03 3.00 15.48
C LEU A 213 3.91 2.00 15.15
N PRO A 214 4.12 1.02 14.23
CA PRO A 214 3.08 0.05 13.86
C PRO A 214 2.63 -0.83 15.03
N GLU A 215 3.43 -0.93 16.10
CA GLU A 215 3.04 -1.63 17.34
C GLU A 215 1.97 -0.90 18.15
N LYS A 216 1.69 0.37 17.82
CA LYS A 216 0.72 1.23 18.51
C LYS A 216 -0.36 1.73 17.55
N PRO A 217 -1.21 0.84 16.99
CA PRO A 217 -2.26 1.22 16.05
C PRO A 217 -3.26 2.22 16.66
N GLU A 218 -3.38 2.29 18.00
CA GLU A 218 -4.18 3.27 18.71
C GLU A 218 -3.83 4.72 18.34
N ILE A 219 -2.56 5.01 18.02
CA ILE A 219 -2.13 6.36 17.60
C ILE A 219 -2.79 6.73 16.26
N ALA A 220 -2.87 5.78 15.32
CA ALA A 220 -3.54 5.98 14.06
C ALA A 220 -5.04 6.24 14.25
N HIS A 221 -5.65 5.53 15.20
CA HIS A 221 -7.08 5.69 15.53
C HIS A 221 -7.35 7.06 16.14
N GLU A 222 -6.53 7.50 17.10
CA GLU A 222 -6.67 8.81 17.74
C GLU A 222 -6.50 9.97 16.76
N ILE A 223 -5.49 9.90 15.88
CA ILE A 223 -5.28 10.89 14.82
C ILE A 223 -6.50 10.91 13.88
N ALA A 224 -6.97 9.74 13.44
CA ALA A 224 -8.12 9.63 12.57
C ALA A 224 -9.39 10.20 13.23
N GLN A 225 -9.70 9.81 14.46
CA GLN A 225 -10.87 10.29 15.21
C GLN A 225 -10.87 11.81 15.37
N ARG A 226 -9.70 12.40 15.63
CA ARG A 226 -9.58 13.86 15.77
C ARG A 226 -9.70 14.59 14.43
N LEU A 227 -9.12 14.07 13.35
CA LEU A 227 -8.97 14.85 12.11
C LEU A 227 -10.01 14.53 11.02
N LEU A 228 -10.64 13.35 11.07
CA LEU A 228 -11.67 12.97 10.11
C LEU A 228 -12.87 13.93 10.18
N GLY A 229 -13.25 14.49 9.03
CA GLY A 229 -14.42 15.36 8.91
C GLY A 229 -14.21 16.82 9.34
N GLN A 230 -13.12 17.15 10.05
CA GLN A 230 -12.83 18.54 10.47
C GLN A 230 -12.16 19.35 9.36
N LYS A 231 -11.20 18.73 8.66
CA LYS A 231 -10.48 19.31 7.51
C LYS A 231 -10.19 18.19 6.50
N LYS A 232 -10.30 18.47 5.21
CA LYS A 232 -9.93 17.49 4.18
C LYS A 232 -8.41 17.45 4.05
N LEU A 233 -7.77 16.52 4.78
CA LEU A 233 -6.34 16.26 4.77
C LEU A 233 -6.03 14.99 3.96
N PRO A 234 -5.56 15.09 2.70
CA PRO A 234 -5.18 13.93 1.90
C PRO A 234 -4.25 12.94 2.62
N SER A 235 -3.34 13.43 3.46
CA SER A 235 -2.34 12.60 4.16
C SER A 235 -2.96 11.63 5.17
N LEU A 236 -4.23 11.79 5.56
CA LEU A 236 -4.90 10.80 6.41
C LEU A 236 -5.01 9.43 5.73
N GLU A 237 -4.93 9.36 4.39
CA GLU A 237 -4.90 8.08 3.68
C GLU A 237 -3.79 7.14 4.20
N TRP A 238 -2.63 7.69 4.59
CA TRP A 238 -1.50 6.93 5.13
C TRP A 238 -1.84 6.11 6.38
N LEU A 239 -2.83 6.53 7.16
CA LEU A 239 -3.27 5.81 8.35
C LEU A 239 -3.82 4.41 8.03
N LYS A 240 -4.24 4.14 6.78
CA LYS A 240 -4.71 2.82 6.34
C LYS A 240 -3.65 1.72 6.48
N ILE A 241 -2.36 2.07 6.50
CA ILE A 241 -1.26 1.10 6.64
C ILE A 241 -1.20 0.52 8.05
N VAL A 242 -1.54 1.31 9.07
CA VAL A 242 -1.34 0.96 10.48
C VAL A 242 -2.63 0.81 11.28
N ALA A 243 -3.72 1.48 10.88
CA ALA A 243 -5.00 1.37 11.55
C ALA A 243 -5.55 -0.06 11.44
N THR A 244 -6.02 -0.60 12.57
CA THR A 244 -6.66 -1.91 12.70
C THR A 244 -8.17 -1.88 12.98
N ASP A 245 -8.72 -0.76 13.48
CA ASP A 245 -10.14 -0.61 13.81
C ASP A 245 -11.01 -0.52 12.54
N GLU A 246 -12.02 -1.38 12.45
CA GLU A 246 -12.88 -1.49 11.26
C GLU A 246 -13.69 -0.22 10.99
N HIS A 247 -14.14 0.50 12.03
CA HIS A 247 -14.92 1.73 11.87
C HIS A 247 -14.05 2.89 11.39
N ILE A 248 -12.82 2.98 11.90
CA ILE A 248 -11.82 3.94 11.42
C ILE A 248 -11.46 3.66 9.97
N LEU A 249 -11.23 2.39 9.61
CA LEU A 249 -10.89 2.01 8.23
C LEU A 249 -12.01 2.27 7.24
N ALA A 250 -13.26 1.96 7.61
CA ALA A 250 -14.43 2.34 6.81
C ALA A 250 -14.52 3.86 6.62
N SER A 251 -14.15 4.63 7.65
CA SER A 251 -14.10 6.09 7.57
C SER A 251 -12.92 6.61 6.73
N LEU A 252 -11.82 5.86 6.63
CA LEU A 252 -10.67 6.18 5.80
C LEU A 252 -10.85 5.75 4.34
N GLU A 253 -11.79 4.85 4.01
CA GLU A 253 -12.03 4.36 2.65
C GLU A 253 -12.26 5.49 1.63
N LYS A 254 -12.94 6.56 2.06
CA LYS A 254 -13.19 7.79 1.28
C LYS A 254 -11.93 8.58 0.92
N TYR A 255 -10.79 8.27 1.53
CA TYR A 255 -9.48 8.85 1.24
C TYR A 255 -8.65 7.87 0.38
N HIS A 256 -9.11 7.53 -0.83
CA HIS A 256 -8.32 6.72 -1.79
C HIS A 256 -7.73 7.55 -2.93
N GLU A 257 -8.09 8.83 -2.98
CA GLU A 257 -7.55 9.84 -3.87
C GLU A 257 -7.28 11.09 -3.02
N PRO A 258 -6.20 11.83 -3.28
CA PRO A 258 -5.36 11.74 -4.49
C PRO A 258 -4.02 10.99 -4.32
N TYR A 259 -3.66 10.48 -3.13
CA TYR A 259 -2.39 9.75 -2.99
C TYR A 259 -2.45 8.37 -3.64
N ALA A 260 -3.61 7.73 -3.52
CA ALA A 260 -3.82 6.35 -3.94
C ALA A 260 -2.71 5.42 -3.42
N ILE A 261 -2.46 5.44 -2.10
CA ILE A 261 -1.19 4.93 -1.53
C ILE A 261 -0.89 3.49 -1.95
N PHE A 262 -1.89 2.60 -2.02
CA PHE A 262 -1.67 1.20 -2.39
C PHE A 262 -1.42 0.98 -3.88
N ASP A 263 -1.64 2.01 -4.71
CA ASP A 263 -1.38 2.00 -6.15
C ASP A 263 -0.32 3.02 -6.58
N ASP A 264 0.44 3.60 -5.64
CA ASP A 264 1.58 4.45 -5.98
C ASP A 264 2.58 3.71 -6.87
N TYR A 265 3.04 4.38 -7.93
CA TYR A 265 3.93 3.81 -8.95
C TYR A 265 5.22 3.23 -8.37
N TYR A 266 5.78 3.86 -7.33
CA TYR A 266 7.08 3.50 -6.77
C TYR A 266 6.97 2.55 -5.58
N CYS A 267 5.96 2.74 -4.73
CA CYS A 267 5.87 2.12 -3.42
C CYS A 267 4.53 1.43 -3.14
N GLY A 268 3.54 1.49 -4.03
CA GLY A 268 2.20 0.92 -3.78
C GLY A 268 2.24 -0.58 -3.45
N ALA A 269 3.07 -1.34 -4.16
CA ALA A 269 3.32 -2.75 -3.86
C ALA A 269 3.99 -2.97 -2.48
N ILE A 270 4.93 -2.09 -2.09
CA ILE A 270 5.61 -2.13 -0.78
C ILE A 270 4.59 -1.87 0.34
N TRP A 271 3.73 -0.86 0.19
CA TRP A 271 2.71 -0.53 1.19
C TRP A 271 1.65 -1.63 1.32
N SER A 272 1.24 -2.20 0.19
CA SER A 272 0.30 -3.33 0.17
C SER A 272 0.88 -4.57 0.85
N ALA A 273 2.12 -4.94 0.53
CA ALA A 273 2.80 -6.07 1.17
C ALA A 273 3.08 -5.81 2.66
N THR A 274 3.41 -4.57 3.04
CA THR A 274 3.62 -4.19 4.44
C THR A 274 2.36 -4.46 5.27
N VAL A 275 1.21 -3.92 4.87
CA VAL A 275 -0.03 -4.11 5.66
C VAL A 275 -0.48 -5.58 5.68
N LEU A 276 -0.24 -6.33 4.61
CA LEU A 276 -0.54 -7.76 4.52
C LEU A 276 0.39 -8.64 5.38
N GLN A 277 1.67 -8.28 5.50
CA GLN A 277 2.60 -8.95 6.40
C GLN A 277 2.22 -8.69 7.87
N GLU A 278 1.83 -7.45 8.18
CA GLU A 278 1.57 -7.02 9.56
C GLU A 278 0.18 -7.41 10.07
N GLN A 279 -0.82 -7.38 9.20
CA GLN A 279 -2.23 -7.52 9.57
C GLN A 279 -2.91 -8.72 8.88
N GLY A 280 -2.15 -9.51 8.12
CA GLY A 280 -2.66 -10.70 7.44
C GLY A 280 -3.78 -10.38 6.44
N VAL A 281 -4.65 -11.34 6.22
CA VAL A 281 -5.79 -11.19 5.28
C VAL A 281 -6.87 -10.23 5.78
N ALA A 282 -6.82 -9.79 7.04
CA ALA A 282 -7.69 -8.70 7.55
C ALA A 282 -7.37 -7.35 6.88
N ALA A 283 -6.20 -7.22 6.24
CA ALA A 283 -5.85 -6.08 5.42
C ALA A 283 -6.72 -5.94 4.15
N LEU A 284 -7.18 -7.07 3.59
CA LEU A 284 -7.71 -7.14 2.22
C LEU A 284 -8.84 -6.16 1.88
N PRO A 285 -9.81 -5.86 2.76
CA PRO A 285 -10.86 -4.89 2.47
C PRO A 285 -10.33 -3.52 2.05
N ARG A 286 -9.17 -3.09 2.55
CA ARG A 286 -8.53 -1.80 2.24
C ARG A 286 -8.18 -1.66 0.76
N PHE A 287 -8.00 -2.78 0.06
CA PHE A 287 -7.56 -2.80 -1.34
C PHE A 287 -8.71 -2.73 -2.34
N ALA A 288 -9.97 -2.80 -1.89
CA ALA A 288 -11.11 -2.81 -2.79
C ALA A 288 -11.15 -1.60 -3.77
N PRO A 289 -10.85 -0.36 -3.35
CA PRO A 289 -10.80 0.78 -4.27
C PRO A 289 -9.69 0.69 -5.33
N TYR A 290 -8.65 -0.11 -5.08
CA TYR A 290 -7.44 -0.20 -5.90
C TYR A 290 -7.37 -1.51 -6.71
N ALA A 291 -8.38 -2.36 -6.61
CA ALA A 291 -8.35 -3.71 -7.18
C ALA A 291 -8.26 -3.71 -8.71
N ALA A 292 -8.72 -2.65 -9.38
CA ALA A 292 -8.60 -2.48 -10.82
C ALA A 292 -7.24 -1.93 -11.28
N SER A 293 -6.47 -1.38 -10.34
CA SER A 293 -5.23 -0.69 -10.63
C SER A 293 -4.04 -1.64 -10.74
N ASP A 294 -2.93 -1.17 -11.30
CA ASP A 294 -1.84 -2.08 -11.69
C ASP A 294 -1.05 -2.60 -10.49
N TYR A 295 -0.61 -1.73 -9.57
CA TYR A 295 0.35 -2.10 -8.52
C TYR A 295 -0.31 -2.87 -7.39
N CYS A 296 -1.47 -2.41 -6.93
CA CYS A 296 -2.21 -3.11 -5.88
C CYS A 296 -2.72 -4.47 -6.38
N ALA A 297 -3.30 -4.54 -7.58
CA ALA A 297 -3.83 -5.79 -8.11
C ALA A 297 -2.73 -6.82 -8.40
N ASP A 298 -1.52 -6.38 -8.74
CA ASP A 298 -0.37 -7.26 -8.90
C ASP A 298 0.11 -7.88 -7.59
N VAL A 299 -0.16 -7.25 -6.43
CA VAL A 299 0.02 -7.90 -5.11
C VAL A 299 -1.15 -8.85 -4.83
N LEU A 300 -2.41 -8.41 -5.05
CA LEU A 300 -3.62 -9.22 -4.79
C LEU A 300 -3.60 -10.57 -5.51
N ARG A 301 -3.09 -10.63 -6.74
CA ARG A 301 -3.06 -11.88 -7.54
C ARG A 301 -2.17 -12.97 -6.96
N HIS A 302 -1.33 -12.67 -5.98
CA HIS A 302 -0.45 -13.63 -5.29
C HIS A 302 -0.98 -14.09 -3.94
N ILE A 303 -2.19 -13.66 -3.56
CA ILE A 303 -2.77 -13.98 -2.26
C ILE A 303 -3.72 -15.17 -2.41
N ASN A 304 -3.36 -16.30 -1.79
CA ASN A 304 -4.26 -17.45 -1.66
C ASN A 304 -5.34 -17.16 -0.61
N HIS A 305 -6.36 -16.37 -0.97
CA HIS A 305 -7.51 -16.09 -0.11
C HIS A 305 -8.77 -15.75 -0.93
N PRO A 306 -9.97 -16.32 -0.65
CA PRO A 306 -11.17 -16.09 -1.44
C PRO A 306 -11.51 -14.62 -1.61
N PHE A 307 -11.35 -13.81 -0.56
CA PHE A 307 -11.64 -12.38 -0.64
C PHE A 307 -10.71 -11.63 -1.61
N ALA A 308 -9.44 -12.02 -1.74
CA ALA A 308 -8.54 -11.42 -2.72
C ALA A 308 -9.00 -11.76 -4.16
N LEU A 309 -9.40 -13.01 -4.39
CA LEU A 309 -9.99 -13.45 -5.66
C LEU A 309 -11.32 -12.73 -5.95
N THR A 310 -12.15 -12.52 -4.93
CA THR A 310 -13.39 -11.73 -5.05
C THR A 310 -13.11 -10.32 -5.57
N LEU A 311 -12.08 -9.63 -5.06
CA LEU A 311 -11.70 -8.31 -5.52
C LEU A 311 -11.31 -8.33 -7.01
N LEU A 312 -10.48 -9.29 -7.42
CA LEU A 312 -10.03 -9.43 -8.81
C LEU A 312 -11.17 -9.81 -9.77
N ILE A 313 -12.05 -10.72 -9.36
CA ILE A 313 -13.21 -11.17 -10.16
C ILE A 313 -14.17 -10.00 -10.42
N ARG A 314 -14.41 -9.14 -9.42
CA ARG A 314 -15.32 -7.98 -9.54
C ARG A 314 -14.85 -6.97 -10.59
N VAL A 315 -13.53 -6.80 -10.76
CA VAL A 315 -12.95 -5.81 -11.69
C VAL A 315 -12.50 -6.41 -13.02
N ALA A 316 -12.59 -7.74 -13.19
CA ALA A 316 -12.05 -8.46 -14.34
C ALA A 316 -12.57 -7.96 -15.70
N GLY A 317 -13.79 -7.40 -15.73
CA GLY A 317 -14.39 -6.87 -16.95
C GLY A 317 -13.93 -5.46 -17.35
N GLN A 318 -13.16 -4.76 -16.51
CA GLN A 318 -12.82 -3.35 -16.76
C GLN A 318 -11.72 -3.19 -17.83
N THR A 319 -10.68 -4.02 -17.78
CA THR A 319 -9.57 -3.97 -18.76
C THR A 319 -9.04 -5.36 -19.06
N LYS A 320 -8.27 -5.50 -20.16
CA LYS A 320 -7.56 -6.74 -20.49
C LYS A 320 -6.58 -7.15 -19.39
N ARG A 321 -5.92 -6.18 -18.73
CA ARG A 321 -5.00 -6.44 -17.62
C ARG A 321 -5.73 -6.99 -16.40
N CYS A 322 -6.89 -6.43 -16.06
CA CYS A 322 -7.73 -6.96 -14.97
C CYS A 322 -8.13 -8.42 -15.23
N HIS A 323 -8.55 -8.73 -16.45
CA HIS A 323 -8.89 -10.10 -16.84
C HIS A 323 -7.70 -11.06 -16.74
N ASP A 324 -6.53 -10.67 -17.26
CA ASP A 324 -5.31 -11.48 -17.21
C ASP A 324 -4.87 -11.77 -15.76
N ARG A 325 -4.89 -10.74 -14.88
CA ARG A 325 -4.59 -10.91 -13.45
C ARG A 325 -5.54 -11.88 -12.77
N MET A 326 -6.85 -11.72 -13.01
CA MET A 326 -7.86 -12.64 -12.48
C MET A 326 -7.61 -14.07 -12.95
N THR A 327 -7.40 -14.30 -14.25
CA THR A 327 -7.14 -15.63 -14.81
C THR A 327 -5.90 -16.28 -14.19
N LYS A 328 -4.80 -15.53 -14.05
CA LYS A 328 -3.57 -16.00 -13.39
C LYS A 328 -3.81 -16.36 -11.92
N ALA A 329 -4.55 -15.53 -11.18
CA ALA A 329 -4.86 -15.79 -9.78
C ALA A 329 -5.74 -17.04 -9.60
N ILE A 330 -6.74 -17.24 -10.48
CA ILE A 330 -7.61 -18.43 -10.47
C ILE A 330 -6.81 -19.70 -10.75
N ALA A 331 -5.89 -19.65 -11.72
CA ALA A 331 -5.02 -20.77 -12.04
C ALA A 331 -4.08 -21.11 -10.88
N ALA A 332 -3.55 -20.11 -10.18
CA ALA A 332 -2.67 -20.30 -9.03
C ALA A 332 -3.40 -20.81 -7.78
N PHE A 333 -4.64 -20.35 -7.53
CA PHE A 333 -5.37 -20.62 -6.30
C PHE A 333 -6.80 -21.13 -6.56
N PRO A 334 -6.95 -22.35 -7.11
CA PRO A 334 -8.25 -22.84 -7.57
C PRO A 334 -9.26 -23.08 -6.44
N HIS A 335 -8.85 -23.46 -5.23
CA HIS A 335 -9.75 -23.58 -4.07
C HIS A 335 -10.33 -22.22 -3.66
N ALA A 336 -9.47 -21.22 -3.49
CA ALA A 336 -9.89 -19.87 -3.13
C ALA A 336 -10.77 -19.24 -4.22
N ALA A 337 -10.45 -19.48 -5.49
CA ALA A 337 -11.25 -19.01 -6.62
C ALA A 337 -12.64 -19.65 -6.68
N MET A 338 -12.76 -20.96 -6.46
CA MET A 338 -14.06 -21.64 -6.42
C MET A 338 -14.91 -21.11 -5.26
N ALA A 339 -14.32 -20.93 -4.09
CA ALA A 339 -15.00 -20.31 -2.95
C ALA A 339 -15.46 -18.88 -3.27
N ALA A 340 -14.58 -18.04 -3.84
CA ALA A 340 -14.92 -16.67 -4.22
C ALA A 340 -16.08 -16.58 -5.22
N LEU A 341 -16.08 -17.42 -6.26
CA LEU A 341 -17.13 -17.45 -7.28
C LEU A 341 -18.48 -17.93 -6.71
N THR A 342 -18.47 -18.98 -5.88
CA THR A 342 -19.69 -19.50 -5.26
C THR A 342 -20.30 -18.51 -4.27
N GLU A 343 -19.48 -17.83 -3.46
CA GLU A 343 -19.94 -16.77 -2.55
C GLU A 343 -20.52 -15.57 -3.31
N LEU A 344 -19.87 -15.14 -4.39
CA LEU A 344 -20.37 -14.07 -5.25
C LEU A 344 -21.72 -14.43 -5.88
N LEU A 345 -21.85 -15.64 -6.43
CA LEU A 345 -23.11 -16.12 -7.03
C LEU A 345 -24.21 -16.34 -5.98
N GLY A 346 -23.86 -16.67 -4.74
CA GLY A 346 -24.80 -16.75 -3.62
C GLY A 346 -25.38 -15.37 -3.24
N GLN A 347 -24.68 -14.28 -3.56
CA GLN A 347 -25.13 -12.91 -3.34
C GLN A 347 -25.87 -12.33 -4.55
N LYS A 348 -25.33 -12.57 -5.76
CA LYS A 348 -25.85 -12.01 -7.00
C LYS A 348 -25.54 -12.93 -8.17
N GLU A 349 -26.57 -13.26 -8.93
CA GLU A 349 -26.45 -14.03 -10.16
C GLU A 349 -25.78 -13.21 -11.27
N GLU A 350 -24.69 -13.74 -11.86
CA GLU A 350 -23.95 -13.13 -12.97
C GLU A 350 -23.49 -14.22 -13.93
N ASN A 351 -23.87 -14.10 -15.21
CA ASN A 351 -23.60 -15.13 -16.22
C ASN A 351 -22.10 -15.41 -16.40
N SER A 352 -21.26 -14.37 -16.35
CA SER A 352 -19.81 -14.51 -16.48
C SER A 352 -19.21 -15.33 -15.34
N TRP A 353 -19.60 -15.05 -14.09
CA TRP A 353 -19.16 -15.79 -12.92
C TRP A 353 -19.66 -17.23 -12.94
N ARG A 354 -20.91 -17.46 -13.36
CA ARG A 354 -21.47 -18.82 -13.51
C ARG A 354 -20.69 -19.63 -14.54
N ILE A 355 -20.37 -19.05 -15.71
CA ILE A 355 -19.55 -19.71 -16.73
C ILE A 355 -18.18 -20.09 -16.16
N MET A 356 -17.51 -19.18 -15.44
CA MET A 356 -16.23 -19.47 -14.81
C MET A 356 -16.32 -20.61 -13.78
N LEU A 357 -17.32 -20.59 -12.90
CA LEU A 357 -17.55 -21.65 -11.92
C LEU A 357 -17.80 -23.00 -12.59
N MET A 358 -18.63 -23.04 -13.63
CA MET A 358 -18.92 -24.26 -14.38
C MET A 358 -17.65 -24.81 -15.07
N THR A 359 -16.83 -23.94 -15.68
CA THR A 359 -15.54 -24.34 -16.27
C THR A 359 -14.61 -24.95 -15.23
N MET A 360 -14.54 -24.36 -14.03
CA MET A 360 -13.74 -24.91 -12.93
C MET A 360 -14.26 -26.26 -12.45
N LEU A 361 -15.58 -26.42 -12.32
CA LEU A 361 -16.20 -27.69 -11.90
C LEU A 361 -16.00 -28.80 -12.94
N ILE A 362 -16.04 -28.47 -14.23
CA ILE A 362 -15.74 -29.43 -15.31
C ILE A 362 -14.28 -29.86 -15.25
N SER A 363 -13.37 -28.91 -15.04
CA SER A 363 -11.93 -29.16 -15.08
C SER A 363 -11.41 -29.84 -13.80
N GLN A 364 -11.99 -29.50 -12.65
CA GLN A 364 -11.51 -29.91 -11.32
C GLN A 364 -12.70 -30.18 -10.36
N PRO A 365 -13.54 -31.20 -10.63
CA PRO A 365 -14.77 -31.46 -9.88
C PRO A 365 -14.53 -31.77 -8.40
N ALA A 366 -13.39 -32.38 -8.07
CA ALA A 366 -13.02 -32.76 -6.71
C ALA A 366 -12.81 -31.55 -5.76
N LEU A 367 -12.58 -30.35 -6.29
CA LEU A 367 -12.42 -29.14 -5.48
C LEU A 367 -13.70 -28.75 -4.73
N ALA A 368 -14.87 -29.05 -5.31
CA ALA A 368 -16.15 -28.65 -4.75
C ALA A 368 -16.33 -29.20 -3.32
N GLU A 369 -16.08 -30.49 -3.13
CA GLU A 369 -16.19 -31.13 -1.82
C GLU A 369 -15.19 -30.58 -0.79
N GLN A 370 -14.02 -30.12 -1.25
CA GLN A 370 -12.97 -29.58 -0.39
C GLN A 370 -13.29 -28.15 0.09
N VAL A 371 -14.08 -27.39 -0.67
CA VAL A 371 -14.46 -26.01 -0.30
C VAL A 371 -15.77 -25.93 0.47
N ILE A 372 -16.72 -26.85 0.24
CA ILE A 372 -18.06 -26.86 0.88
C ILE A 372 -18.05 -26.57 2.39
N PRO A 373 -17.15 -27.15 3.22
CA PRO A 373 -17.14 -26.91 4.67
C PRO A 373 -16.92 -25.44 5.06
N TRP A 374 -16.39 -24.63 4.15
CA TRP A 374 -15.97 -23.26 4.38
C TRP A 374 -16.90 -22.21 3.75
N LEU A 375 -17.93 -22.65 3.03
CA LEU A 375 -18.87 -21.79 2.33
C LEU A 375 -20.08 -21.41 3.18
N SER A 376 -20.66 -20.26 2.86
CA SER A 376 -21.97 -19.85 3.36
C SER A 376 -23.09 -20.76 2.82
N THR A 377 -24.22 -20.83 3.53
CA THR A 377 -25.38 -21.63 3.09
C THR A 377 -25.86 -21.28 1.67
N PRO A 378 -25.97 -19.99 1.27
CA PRO A 378 -26.29 -19.64 -0.12
C PRO A 378 -25.26 -20.14 -1.13
N ALA A 379 -23.97 -20.02 -0.82
CA ALA A 379 -22.89 -20.48 -1.70
C ALA A 379 -22.88 -22.00 -1.88
N VAL A 380 -23.14 -22.77 -0.82
CA VAL A 380 -23.31 -24.23 -0.89
C VAL A 380 -24.48 -24.61 -1.81
N ALA A 381 -25.60 -23.88 -1.74
CA ALA A 381 -26.76 -24.14 -2.61
C ALA A 381 -26.43 -23.90 -4.09
N VAL A 382 -25.71 -22.82 -4.40
CA VAL A 382 -25.22 -22.54 -5.75
C VAL A 382 -24.30 -23.65 -6.25
N LEU A 383 -23.30 -24.03 -5.45
CA LEU A 383 -22.31 -25.05 -5.82
C LEU A 383 -22.98 -26.40 -6.11
N LYS A 384 -23.89 -26.84 -5.24
CA LYS A 384 -24.66 -28.08 -5.44
C LYS A 384 -25.56 -28.02 -6.67
N SER A 385 -26.21 -26.89 -6.92
CA SER A 385 -27.01 -26.69 -8.14
C SER A 385 -26.15 -26.81 -9.40
N CYS A 386 -24.94 -26.24 -9.39
CA CYS A 386 -24.00 -26.37 -10.51
C CYS A 386 -23.54 -27.82 -10.71
N GLN A 387 -23.19 -28.53 -9.64
CA GLN A 387 -22.84 -29.96 -9.71
C GLN A 387 -23.98 -30.80 -10.29
N GLN A 388 -25.23 -30.55 -9.87
CA GLN A 388 -26.40 -31.25 -10.40
C GLN A 388 -26.59 -31.01 -11.90
N GLN A 389 -26.42 -29.77 -12.36
CA GLN A 389 -26.52 -29.43 -13.79
C GLN A 389 -25.51 -30.19 -14.65
N LEU A 390 -24.32 -30.49 -14.11
CA LEU A 390 -23.30 -31.29 -14.82
C LEU A 390 -23.63 -32.78 -14.88
N THR A 391 -24.37 -33.30 -13.91
CA THR A 391 -24.77 -34.72 -13.86
C THR A 391 -26.04 -35.04 -14.65
N GLN A 392 -26.82 -34.03 -15.08
CA GLN A 392 -28.01 -34.28 -15.88
C GLN A 392 -27.63 -34.60 -17.34
N PRO A 393 -28.16 -35.69 -17.93
CA PRO A 393 -27.94 -35.99 -19.34
C PRO A 393 -28.52 -34.85 -20.19
N SER A 394 -27.67 -34.26 -21.04
CA SER A 394 -28.09 -33.25 -22.00
C SER A 394 -29.20 -33.84 -22.88
N LYS A 395 -30.41 -33.24 -22.81
CA LYS A 395 -31.53 -33.62 -23.68
C LYS A 395 -31.04 -33.62 -25.13
N PRO A 396 -31.23 -34.70 -25.92
CA PRO A 396 -30.92 -34.66 -27.34
C PRO A 396 -31.76 -33.55 -27.98
N CYS A 397 -31.10 -32.56 -28.59
CA CYS A 397 -31.77 -31.63 -29.49
C CYS A 397 -32.46 -32.46 -30.58
N GLN A 398 -33.79 -32.58 -30.50
CA GLN A 398 -34.60 -33.04 -31.62
C GLN A 398 -34.35 -32.08 -32.78
N ARG A 399 -33.50 -32.50 -33.74
CA ARG A 399 -33.46 -31.92 -35.07
C ARG A 399 -34.86 -32.08 -35.66
N ARG A 400 -35.65 -31.00 -35.68
CA ARG A 400 -36.81 -30.91 -36.56
C ARG A 400 -36.29 -30.87 -37.99
N SER A 401 -36.31 -32.03 -38.64
CA SER A 401 -36.29 -32.13 -40.09
C SER A 401 -37.64 -31.64 -40.62
N THR A 402 -37.66 -30.52 -41.33
CA THR A 402 -38.62 -30.30 -42.40
C THR A 402 -37.93 -29.52 -43.50
N ALA A 403 -37.78 -30.19 -44.63
CA ALA A 403 -37.36 -29.61 -45.88
C ALA A 403 -38.43 -28.67 -46.44
N SER A 404 -38.01 -27.53 -46.99
CA SER A 404 -38.62 -26.98 -48.22
C SER A 404 -37.61 -26.05 -48.89
N ARG A 405 -37.20 -26.44 -50.10
CA ARG A 405 -36.44 -25.64 -51.06
C ARG A 405 -37.24 -24.41 -51.48
N SER A 406 -36.60 -23.25 -51.59
CA SER A 406 -36.77 -22.33 -52.74
C SER A 406 -35.87 -21.10 -52.64
N SER A 407 -35.10 -20.89 -53.71
CA SER A 407 -34.65 -19.60 -54.30
C SER A 407 -33.76 -18.63 -53.49
N LEU A 408 -32.51 -18.50 -53.95
CA LEU A 408 -31.72 -17.25 -53.90
C LEU A 408 -32.36 -16.20 -54.83
N PRO A 409 -32.23 -14.90 -54.52
CA PRO A 409 -31.23 -14.12 -55.25
C PRO A 409 -30.41 -13.13 -54.42
N SER A 410 -29.24 -12.83 -54.96
CA SER A 410 -28.24 -11.83 -54.58
C SER A 410 -28.69 -10.39 -54.86
N LEU A 411 -28.46 -9.44 -53.93
CA LEU A 411 -27.66 -8.20 -54.11
C LEU A 411 -27.91 -7.15 -53.00
N ALA A 412 -26.79 -6.46 -52.68
CA ALA A 412 -26.65 -5.14 -52.08
C ALA A 412 -27.07 -4.94 -50.61
N PHE A 413 -26.08 -4.78 -49.73
CA PHE A 413 -26.23 -3.92 -48.55
C PHE A 413 -24.98 -3.07 -48.33
N GLU A 414 -25.19 -1.77 -48.49
CA GLU A 414 -24.34 -0.68 -48.06
C GLU A 414 -24.17 -0.64 -46.54
N LYS A 415 -23.10 0.04 -46.14
CA LYS A 415 -22.61 0.34 -44.80
C LYS A 415 -23.71 0.75 -43.81
N GLU A 416 -23.66 0.21 -42.59
CA GLU A 416 -23.70 1.02 -41.37
C GLU A 416 -23.25 0.19 -40.15
N LYS A 417 -22.62 0.87 -39.19
CA LYS A 417 -21.92 0.38 -38.00
C LYS A 417 -22.79 -0.46 -37.02
N ASN A 418 -22.03 -1.14 -36.14
CA ASN A 418 -22.39 -1.66 -34.81
C ASN A 418 -23.08 -3.05 -34.73
N ARG A 419 -22.28 -4.08 -34.41
CA ARG A 419 -22.26 -4.68 -33.05
C ARG A 419 -21.41 -5.95 -32.98
N ARG A 420 -20.48 -5.92 -32.01
CA ARG A 420 -20.21 -6.95 -30.99
C ARG A 420 -19.79 -8.36 -31.42
N PHE A 421 -18.60 -8.70 -30.91
CA PHE A 421 -18.23 -9.98 -30.31
C PHE A 421 -18.27 -11.24 -31.19
N ARG A 422 -17.09 -11.62 -31.68
CA ARG A 422 -16.59 -12.96 -32.10
C ARG A 422 -15.22 -12.68 -32.74
N CYS A 423 -14.12 -13.36 -32.52
CA CYS A 423 -13.74 -14.63 -31.93
C CYS A 423 -12.29 -14.46 -31.49
N TRP A 424 -11.83 -15.07 -30.39
CA TRP A 424 -10.44 -15.55 -30.32
C TRP A 424 -10.45 -16.89 -29.58
N ILE A 425 -9.91 -17.88 -30.28
CA ILE A 425 -9.35 -19.14 -29.77
C ILE A 425 -8.15 -18.79 -28.90
#